data_AF-A0AAJ2IU37-F1
#
_entry.id   AF-A0AAJ2IU37-F1
#
_cell.length_a   1.000
_cell.length_b   1.000
_cell.length_c   1.000
_cell.angle_alpha   90.00
_cell.angle_beta   90.00
_cell.angle_gamma   90.00
#
_symmetry.space_group_name_H-M   'P 1'
#
loop_
_entity.id
_entity.type
_entity.pdbx_description
1 polymer ?
#
loop_
_entity_poly.entity_id
_entity_poly.type
_entity_poly.pdbx_seq_one_letter_code
_entity_poly.pdbx_strand_id
1 'polypeptide(L)'
;MEEYFISPVYNIKRVPIEKIKANTYNPNITAPPEFHLLERSILEDGYTMPIVCYYNKDEDIYEIVDGFHRYLVIKTSEEVAKREHYTLPVSIINKPLENRIASTIRHNRARGTHSLELMKEIVQHLVEAGLSDQWIIKNIGMDKEELLRLKQLNGLASLFKNKDFSKSWETMENKDNEIL
;
A
#
# COMPACT_ATOMS: atom_id res chain seq x y z
N MET A 1 3.32 27.78 -22.18
CA MET A 1 2.50 27.63 -20.95
C MET A 1 3.16 26.54 -20.14
N GLU A 2 3.52 26.81 -18.89
CA GLU A 2 3.98 25.76 -17.98
C GLU A 2 2.84 24.76 -17.75
N GLU A 3 3.08 23.49 -18.04
CA GLU A 3 2.14 22.43 -17.71
C GLU A 3 2.18 22.20 -16.20
N TYR A 4 1.13 22.62 -15.51
CA TYR A 4 0.94 22.30 -14.10
C TYR A 4 0.68 20.81 -13.91
N PHE A 5 1.23 20.24 -12.84
CA PHE A 5 0.91 18.86 -12.45
C PHE A 5 -0.57 18.75 -12.07
N ILE A 6 -1.32 17.89 -12.79
CA ILE A 6 -2.73 17.62 -12.51
C ILE A 6 -2.82 16.36 -11.65
N SER A 7 -3.32 16.51 -10.42
CA SER A 7 -3.58 15.38 -9.52
C SER A 7 -4.65 14.44 -10.10
N PRO A 8 -4.49 13.10 -9.97
CA PRO A 8 -5.44 12.12 -10.50
C PRO A 8 -6.90 12.32 -10.06
N VAL A 9 -7.11 12.83 -8.85
CA VAL A 9 -8.44 13.07 -8.28
C VAL A 9 -9.26 14.13 -9.04
N TYR A 10 -8.61 14.98 -9.84
CA TYR A 10 -9.32 15.97 -10.67
C TYR A 10 -9.89 15.36 -11.96
N ASN A 11 -9.59 14.09 -12.27
CA ASN A 11 -10.07 13.40 -13.46
C ASN A 11 -10.67 12.03 -13.12
N ILE A 12 -11.69 12.05 -12.26
CA ILE A 12 -12.42 10.84 -11.86
C ILE A 12 -13.23 10.31 -13.05
N LYS A 13 -13.15 9.00 -13.30
CA LYS A 13 -13.90 8.31 -14.34
C LYS A 13 -14.95 7.40 -13.72
N ARG A 14 -16.12 7.32 -14.34
CA ARG A 14 -17.10 6.27 -14.07
C ARG A 14 -16.70 5.02 -14.84
N VAL A 15 -16.37 3.94 -14.14
CA VAL A 15 -15.82 2.71 -14.72
C VAL A 15 -16.74 1.52 -14.41
N PRO A 16 -17.09 0.70 -15.41
CA PRO A 16 -17.86 -0.52 -15.18
C PRO A 16 -17.13 -1.52 -14.28
N ILE A 17 -17.86 -2.14 -13.35
CA ILE A 17 -17.29 -3.03 -12.33
C ILE A 17 -16.60 -4.26 -12.91
N GLU A 18 -17.03 -4.73 -14.08
CA GLU A 18 -16.42 -5.85 -14.80
C GLU A 18 -15.00 -5.57 -15.30
N LYS A 19 -14.65 -4.29 -15.47
CA LYS A 19 -13.29 -3.89 -15.84
C LYS A 19 -12.38 -3.70 -14.64
N ILE A 20 -12.91 -3.77 -13.41
CA ILE A 20 -12.14 -3.52 -12.19
C ILE A 20 -11.69 -4.86 -11.60
N LYS A 21 -10.38 -5.06 -11.47
CA LYS A 21 -9.77 -6.23 -10.83
C LYS A 21 -9.10 -5.83 -9.52
N ALA A 22 -9.38 -6.59 -8.46
CA ALA A 22 -8.57 -6.52 -7.25
C ALA A 22 -7.18 -7.08 -7.53
N ASN A 23 -6.14 -6.48 -6.95
CA ASN A 23 -4.80 -7.04 -7.01
C ASN A 23 -4.73 -8.34 -6.18
N THR A 24 -3.93 -9.30 -6.63
CA THR A 24 -3.71 -10.59 -5.96
C THR A 24 -2.86 -10.49 -4.68
N TYR A 25 -2.32 -9.31 -4.38
CA TYR A 25 -1.42 -9.04 -3.25
C TYR A 25 -2.14 -8.46 -2.01
N ASN A 26 -3.46 -8.59 -1.87
CA ASN A 26 -4.20 -8.07 -0.73
C ASN A 26 -4.68 -9.22 0.20
N PRO A 27 -4.01 -9.48 1.35
CA PRO A 27 -4.31 -10.60 2.25
C PRO A 27 -5.54 -10.41 3.15
N ASN A 28 -6.29 -9.30 3.02
CA ASN A 28 -7.47 -9.05 3.86
C ASN A 28 -8.72 -9.76 3.31
N ILE A 29 -8.86 -11.05 3.63
CA ILE A 29 -9.95 -11.92 3.16
C ILE A 29 -11.18 -11.89 4.11
N THR A 30 -11.12 -11.19 5.23
CA THR A 30 -12.26 -11.10 6.16
C THR A 30 -12.80 -9.68 6.24
N ALA A 31 -14.04 -9.47 5.79
CA ALA A 31 -14.73 -8.19 5.92
C ALA A 31 -15.11 -7.96 7.39
N PRO A 32 -14.59 -6.91 8.05
CA PRO A 32 -14.85 -6.65 9.47
C PRO A 32 -16.19 -5.88 9.64
N PRO A 33 -16.73 -5.72 10.87
CA PRO A 33 -18.04 -5.07 11.14
C PRO A 33 -18.22 -3.68 10.49
N GLU A 34 -17.12 -3.00 10.22
CA GLU A 34 -17.02 -1.72 9.51
C GLU A 34 -17.55 -1.80 8.06
N PHE A 35 -17.68 -3.01 7.49
CA PHE A 35 -18.21 -3.21 6.15
C PHE A 35 -19.68 -2.81 6.03
N HIS A 36 -20.53 -3.15 7.01
CA HIS A 36 -21.94 -2.75 7.02
C HIS A 36 -22.11 -1.24 7.21
N LEU A 37 -21.24 -0.63 8.03
CA LEU A 37 -21.23 0.83 8.18
C LEU A 37 -20.81 1.53 6.89
N LEU A 38 -19.84 0.97 6.16
CA LEU A 38 -19.42 1.48 4.86
C LEU A 38 -20.53 1.36 3.82
N GLU A 39 -21.22 0.21 3.75
CA GLU A 39 -22.38 0.03 2.87
C GLU A 39 -23.46 1.06 3.16
N ARG A 40 -23.83 1.24 4.44
CA ARG A 40 -24.80 2.26 4.84
C ARG A 40 -24.36 3.67 4.47
N SER A 41 -23.11 4.04 4.74
CA SER A 41 -22.58 5.35 4.35
C SER A 41 -22.61 5.54 2.83
N ILE A 42 -22.31 4.50 2.05
CA ILE A 42 -22.44 4.57 0.59
C ILE A 42 -23.90 4.76 0.20
N LEU A 43 -24.86 4.07 0.84
CA LEU A 43 -26.29 4.22 0.58
C LEU A 43 -26.81 5.63 0.90
N GLU A 44 -26.38 6.21 2.03
CA GLU A 44 -26.80 7.52 2.52
C GLU A 44 -26.10 8.69 1.77
N ASP A 45 -24.78 8.60 1.59
CA ASP A 45 -23.94 9.73 1.12
C ASP A 45 -23.34 9.53 -0.27
N GLY A 46 -23.45 8.31 -0.83
CA GLY A 46 -22.79 7.95 -2.07
C GLY A 46 -21.30 7.62 -1.91
N TYR A 47 -20.62 7.38 -3.03
CA TYR A 47 -19.17 7.24 -3.04
C TYR A 47 -18.50 8.63 -2.91
N THR A 48 -18.19 9.02 -1.67
CA THR A 48 -17.53 10.30 -1.35
C THR A 48 -16.03 10.31 -1.66
N MET A 49 -15.44 9.13 -1.83
CA MET A 49 -14.04 8.96 -2.25
C MET A 49 -13.98 8.01 -3.46
N PRO A 50 -13.14 8.28 -4.47
CA PRO A 50 -12.98 7.40 -5.63
C PRO A 50 -12.05 6.24 -5.32
N ILE A 51 -12.27 5.11 -5.99
CA ILE A 51 -11.36 3.96 -5.96
C ILE A 51 -10.11 4.34 -6.75
N VAL A 52 -8.93 4.02 -6.22
CA VAL A 52 -7.68 4.36 -6.88
C VAL A 52 -7.20 3.14 -7.64
N CYS A 53 -6.98 3.29 -8.94
CA CYS A 53 -6.56 2.20 -9.81
C CYS A 53 -5.36 2.57 -10.69
N TYR A 54 -4.65 1.54 -11.15
CA TYR A 54 -3.89 1.62 -12.39
C TYR A 54 -4.73 1.13 -13.55
N TYR A 55 -4.57 1.75 -14.72
CA TYR A 55 -5.17 1.25 -15.95
C TYR A 55 -4.16 0.41 -16.72
N ASN A 56 -4.50 -0.85 -16.98
CA ASN A 56 -3.78 -1.73 -17.90
C ASN A 56 -4.47 -1.62 -19.27
N LYS A 57 -3.77 -1.00 -20.22
CA LYS A 57 -4.30 -0.76 -21.57
C LYS A 57 -4.38 -2.04 -22.41
N ASP A 58 -3.49 -3.00 -22.17
CA ASP A 58 -3.39 -4.21 -22.98
C ASP A 58 -4.57 -5.17 -22.71
N GLU A 59 -5.02 -5.22 -21.46
CA GLU A 59 -6.16 -6.04 -21.03
C GLU A 59 -7.48 -5.25 -20.89
N ASP A 60 -7.44 -3.91 -21.04
CA ASP A 60 -8.56 -3.00 -20.77
C ASP A 60 -9.16 -3.17 -19.36
N ILE A 61 -8.29 -3.27 -18.35
CA ILE A 61 -8.68 -3.46 -16.94
C ILE A 61 -8.10 -2.39 -16.02
N TYR A 62 -8.77 -2.20 -14.89
CA TYR A 62 -8.41 -1.29 -13.82
C TYR A 62 -8.00 -2.11 -12.59
N GLU A 63 -6.73 -2.09 -12.26
CA GLU A 63 -6.15 -2.79 -11.12
C GLU A 63 -6.28 -1.92 -9.87
N ILE A 64 -7.00 -2.40 -8.85
CA ILE A 64 -7.21 -1.67 -7.60
C ILE A 64 -5.88 -1.50 -6.86
N VAL A 65 -5.62 -0.27 -6.46
CA VAL A 65 -4.53 0.14 -5.55
C VAL A 65 -5.09 0.40 -4.16
N ASP A 66 -6.21 1.13 -4.09
CA ASP A 66 -6.93 1.45 -2.86
C ASP A 66 -8.43 1.59 -3.12
N GLY A 67 -9.23 1.38 -2.07
CA GLY A 67 -10.69 1.33 -2.15
C GLY A 67 -11.23 -0.09 -2.32
N PHE A 68 -10.49 -1.11 -1.90
CA PHE A 68 -10.91 -2.51 -2.01
C PHE A 68 -12.26 -2.78 -1.31
N HIS A 69 -12.46 -2.30 -0.08
CA HIS A 69 -13.75 -2.49 0.61
C HIS A 69 -14.90 -1.76 -0.10
N ARG A 70 -14.64 -0.58 -0.68
CA ARG A 70 -15.60 0.17 -1.49
C ARG A 70 -16.00 -0.57 -2.77
N TYR A 71 -15.03 -1.22 -3.41
CA TYR A 71 -15.28 -2.15 -4.51
C TYR A 71 -16.06 -3.39 -4.05
N LEU A 72 -15.73 -3.94 -2.88
CA LEU A 72 -16.41 -5.12 -2.37
C LEU A 72 -17.88 -4.83 -2.04
N VAL A 73 -18.21 -3.66 -1.49
CA VAL A 73 -19.61 -3.26 -1.23
C VAL A 73 -20.48 -3.35 -2.49
N ILE A 74 -20.04 -2.79 -3.62
CA ILE A 74 -20.83 -2.89 -4.86
C ILE A 74 -20.88 -4.33 -5.43
N LYS A 75 -19.90 -5.18 -5.11
CA LYS A 75 -19.93 -6.61 -5.48
C LYS A 75 -20.91 -7.41 -4.64
N THR A 76 -21.13 -7.05 -3.38
CA THR A 76 -21.92 -7.84 -2.42
C THR A 76 -23.33 -7.28 -2.20
N SER A 77 -23.52 -5.97 -2.36
CA SER A 77 -24.79 -5.29 -2.16
C SER A 77 -25.47 -5.05 -3.50
N GLU A 78 -26.53 -5.82 -3.77
CA GLU A 78 -27.32 -5.68 -5.00
C GLU A 78 -28.01 -4.30 -5.08
N GLU A 79 -28.40 -3.75 -3.94
CA GLU A 79 -29.00 -2.41 -3.85
C GLU A 79 -28.02 -1.33 -4.30
N VAL A 80 -26.80 -1.31 -3.75
CA VAL A 80 -25.74 -0.38 -4.17
C VAL A 80 -25.40 -0.60 -5.65
N ALA A 81 -25.27 -1.85 -6.10
CA ALA A 81 -24.94 -2.18 -7.48
C ALA A 81 -25.96 -1.62 -8.47
N LYS A 82 -27.26 -1.79 -8.20
CA LYS A 82 -28.33 -1.24 -9.04
C LYS A 82 -28.33 0.28 -9.04
N ARG A 83 -28.19 0.91 -7.86
CA ARG A 83 -28.16 2.38 -7.72
C ARG A 83 -27.02 3.01 -8.51
N GLU A 84 -25.83 2.40 -8.45
CA GLU A 84 -24.64 2.88 -9.15
C GLU A 84 -24.53 2.40 -10.60
N HIS A 85 -25.57 1.73 -11.12
CA HIS A 85 -25.60 1.16 -12.46
C HIS A 85 -24.39 0.25 -12.74
N TYR A 86 -23.94 -0.53 -11.75
CA TYR A 86 -22.77 -1.41 -11.83
C TYR A 86 -21.48 -0.68 -12.21
N THR A 87 -21.37 0.61 -11.86
CA THR A 87 -20.18 1.43 -12.12
C THR A 87 -19.60 1.99 -10.84
N LEU A 88 -18.31 2.35 -10.87
CA LEU A 88 -17.59 2.92 -9.75
C LEU A 88 -16.84 4.19 -10.16
N PRO A 89 -16.72 5.20 -9.27
CA PRO A 89 -15.84 6.34 -9.48
C PRO A 89 -14.39 5.92 -9.26
N VAL A 90 -13.56 6.09 -10.29
CA VAL A 90 -12.16 5.66 -10.31
C VAL A 90 -11.23 6.84 -10.58
N SER A 91 -10.22 6.99 -9.73
CA SER A 91 -9.07 7.86 -9.93
C SER A 91 -7.90 7.03 -10.46
N ILE A 92 -7.27 7.47 -11.55
CA ILE A 92 -6.29 6.66 -12.29
C ILE A 92 -4.88 7.23 -12.08
N ILE A 93 -4.00 6.42 -11.50
CA ILE A 93 -2.57 6.77 -11.42
C ILE A 93 -1.92 6.41 -12.76
N ASN A 94 -1.38 7.40 -13.46
CA ASN A 94 -0.65 7.19 -14.70
C ASN A 94 0.85 7.00 -14.41
N LYS A 95 1.30 5.76 -14.23
CA LYS A 95 2.72 5.41 -14.01
C LYS A 95 3.14 4.11 -14.72
N PRO A 96 4.42 3.98 -15.12
CA PRO A 96 4.97 2.72 -15.63
C PRO A 96 4.81 1.56 -14.65
N LEU A 97 4.69 0.33 -15.16
CA LEU A 97 4.42 -0.90 -14.41
C LEU A 97 5.40 -1.11 -13.24
N GLU A 98 6.69 -0.86 -13.48
CA GLU A 98 7.79 -0.97 -12.50
C GLU A 98 7.59 -0.10 -11.25
N ASN A 99 6.83 1.00 -11.37
CA ASN A 99 6.58 1.94 -10.29
C ASN A 99 5.26 1.69 -9.55
N ARG A 100 4.45 0.72 -10.01
CA ARG A 100 3.10 0.46 -9.46
C ARG A 100 3.14 -0.18 -8.08
N ILE A 101 4.06 -1.13 -7.88
CA ILE A 101 4.24 -1.84 -6.60
C ILE A 101 4.61 -0.82 -5.51
N ALA A 102 5.70 -0.07 -5.70
CA ALA A 102 6.16 0.92 -4.73
C ALA A 102 5.11 1.99 -4.40
N SER A 103 4.35 2.44 -5.39
CA SER A 103 3.31 3.46 -5.18
C SER A 103 2.07 2.90 -4.48
N THR A 104 1.72 1.62 -4.69
CA THR A 104 0.65 0.94 -3.93
C THR A 104 1.01 0.84 -2.46
N ILE A 105 2.25 0.46 -2.17
CA ILE A 105 2.74 0.29 -0.80
C ILE A 105 2.75 1.63 -0.08
N ARG A 106 3.28 2.68 -0.72
CA ARG A 106 3.28 4.04 -0.17
C ARG A 106 1.88 4.55 0.15
N HIS A 107 0.90 4.23 -0.69
CA HIS A 107 -0.48 4.66 -0.53
C HIS A 107 -1.18 3.97 0.65
N ASN A 108 -0.94 2.67 0.82
CA ASN A 108 -1.45 1.90 1.95
C ASN A 108 -0.75 2.32 3.26
N ARG A 109 0.55 2.65 3.18
CA ARG A 109 1.36 3.12 4.30
C ARG A 109 0.93 4.46 4.85
N ALA A 110 0.71 5.44 3.96
CA ALA A 110 0.27 6.77 4.34
C ALA A 110 -1.12 6.77 5.04
N ARG A 111 -1.94 5.73 4.83
CA ARG A 111 -3.25 5.57 5.46
C ARG A 111 -3.25 4.74 6.75
N GLY A 112 -2.10 4.22 7.18
CA GLY A 112 -1.98 3.45 8.43
C GLY A 112 -2.53 2.02 8.38
N THR A 113 -2.95 1.52 7.21
CA THR A 113 -3.43 0.14 7.04
C THR A 113 -2.28 -0.77 6.65
N HIS A 114 -1.50 -1.23 7.64
CA HIS A 114 -0.50 -2.27 7.41
C HIS A 114 -0.68 -3.45 8.36
N SER A 115 -0.96 -4.61 7.77
CA SER A 115 -0.59 -5.89 8.37
C SER A 115 0.93 -6.02 8.21
N LEU A 116 1.65 -6.21 9.32
CA LEU A 116 3.10 -6.43 9.34
C LEU A 116 3.53 -7.56 8.38
N GLU A 117 2.66 -8.55 8.17
CA GLU A 117 2.90 -9.69 7.29
C GLU A 117 3.01 -9.29 5.81
N LEU A 118 2.17 -8.38 5.34
CA LEU A 118 2.22 -7.90 3.96
C LEU A 118 3.51 -7.12 3.68
N MET A 119 3.95 -6.29 4.65
CA MET A 119 5.21 -5.56 4.52
C MET A 119 6.41 -6.50 4.46
N LYS A 120 6.39 -7.62 5.19
CA LYS A 120 7.44 -8.64 5.10
C LYS A 120 7.53 -9.24 3.70
N GLU A 121 6.42 -9.69 3.12
CA GLU A 121 6.38 -10.32 1.79
C GLU A 121 6.86 -9.36 0.70
N ILE A 122 6.41 -8.11 0.76
CA ILE A 122 6.83 -7.06 -0.17
C ILE A 122 8.35 -6.82 -0.10
N VAL A 123 8.88 -6.64 1.12
CA VAL A 123 10.31 -6.38 1.30
C VAL A 123 11.13 -7.55 0.79
N GLN A 124 10.65 -8.78 1.01
CA GLN A 124 11.27 -9.98 0.46
C GLN A 124 11.32 -9.94 -1.07
N HIS A 125 10.18 -9.75 -1.75
CA HIS A 125 10.15 -9.67 -3.21
C HIS A 125 11.05 -8.57 -3.79
N LEU A 126 11.10 -7.40 -3.15
CA LEU A 126 11.93 -6.28 -3.62
C LEU A 126 13.43 -6.60 -3.46
N VAL A 127 13.82 -7.28 -2.39
CA VAL A 127 15.21 -7.72 -2.15
C VAL A 127 15.59 -8.84 -3.12
N GLU A 128 14.70 -9.83 -3.35
CA GLU A 128 14.89 -10.91 -4.33
C GLU A 128 15.00 -10.37 -5.76
N ALA A 129 14.28 -9.29 -6.09
CA ALA A 129 14.40 -8.56 -7.35
C ALA A 129 15.70 -7.74 -7.47
N GLY A 130 16.56 -7.75 -6.45
CA GLY A 130 17.87 -7.08 -6.46
C GLY A 130 17.83 -5.57 -6.20
N LEU A 131 16.70 -5.03 -5.71
CA LEU A 131 16.59 -3.60 -5.41
C LEU A 131 17.38 -3.25 -4.15
N SER A 132 18.04 -2.08 -4.18
CA SER A 132 18.88 -1.64 -3.08
C SER A 132 18.07 -1.15 -1.87
N ASP A 133 18.65 -1.28 -0.68
CA ASP A 133 18.05 -0.80 0.58
C ASP A 133 17.70 0.69 0.51
N GLN A 134 18.56 1.50 -0.12
CA GLN A 134 18.32 2.92 -0.35
C GLN A 134 17.12 3.16 -1.27
N TRP A 135 16.96 2.35 -2.31
CA TRP A 135 15.80 2.42 -3.19
C TRP A 135 14.52 2.08 -2.42
N ILE A 136 14.54 1.01 -1.61
CA ILE A 136 13.39 0.57 -0.82
C ILE A 136 13.00 1.64 0.20
N ILE A 137 13.94 2.15 1.01
CA ILE A 137 13.71 3.22 1.99
C ILE A 137 13.06 4.43 1.34
N LYS A 138 13.66 4.93 0.24
CA LYS A 138 13.20 6.14 -0.45
C LYS A 138 11.83 5.96 -1.11
N ASN A 139 11.59 4.83 -1.76
CA ASN A 139 10.40 4.66 -2.60
C ASN A 139 9.20 4.07 -1.84
N ILE A 140 9.45 3.25 -0.82
CA ILE A 140 8.43 2.69 0.06
C ILE A 140 8.10 3.64 1.23
N GLY A 141 9.01 4.57 1.55
CA GLY A 141 8.86 5.48 2.70
C GLY A 141 9.10 4.76 4.03
N MET A 142 10.00 3.77 4.01
CA MET A 142 10.34 2.90 5.14
C MET A 142 11.55 3.46 5.90
N ASP A 143 11.52 3.39 7.23
CA ASP A 143 12.70 3.76 8.02
C ASP A 143 13.79 2.67 7.93
N LYS A 144 15.05 3.04 8.13
CA LYS A 144 16.19 2.12 8.09
C LYS A 144 16.06 1.00 9.12
N GLU A 145 15.61 1.29 10.33
CA GLU A 145 15.46 0.27 11.38
C GLU A 145 14.32 -0.70 11.09
N GLU A 146 13.24 -0.19 10.49
CA GLU A 146 12.10 -1.00 10.07
C GLU A 146 12.48 -1.99 8.97
N LEU A 147 13.21 -1.52 7.95
CA LEU A 147 13.73 -2.39 6.89
C LEU A 147 14.65 -3.47 7.47
N LEU A 148 15.51 -3.11 8.42
CA LEU A 148 16.41 -4.05 9.07
C LEU A 148 15.65 -5.13 9.85
N ARG A 149 14.64 -4.75 10.63
CA ARG A 149 13.80 -5.69 11.38
C ARG A 149 13.06 -6.65 10.45
N LEU A 150 12.48 -6.16 9.35
CA LEU A 150 11.77 -7.01 8.38
C LEU A 150 12.71 -8.01 7.70
N LYS A 151 13.93 -7.60 7.36
CA LYS A 151 14.96 -8.52 6.82
C LYS A 151 15.37 -9.59 7.83
N GLN A 152 15.47 -9.25 9.11
CA GLN A 152 15.81 -10.21 10.17
C GLN A 152 14.69 -11.22 10.42
N LEU A 153 13.43 -10.77 10.42
CA LEU A 153 12.24 -11.62 10.59
C LEU A 153 12.07 -12.63 9.44
N ASN A 154 12.47 -12.29 8.23
CA ASN A 154 12.33 -13.14 7.03
C ASN A 154 13.47 -14.17 6.87
N GLY A 155 14.36 -14.33 7.86
CA GLY A 155 15.45 -15.31 7.77
C GLY A 155 16.53 -15.00 6.72
N LEU A 156 16.52 -13.80 6.14
CA LEU A 156 17.56 -13.28 5.23
C LEU A 156 18.87 -12.94 5.96
N ALA A 157 19.10 -13.50 7.15
CA ALA A 157 20.33 -13.34 7.93
C ALA A 157 21.59 -13.73 7.13
N SER A 158 21.44 -14.61 6.14
CA SER A 158 22.51 -14.99 5.19
C SER A 158 23.01 -13.82 4.33
N LEU A 159 22.18 -12.79 4.05
CA LEU A 159 22.57 -11.59 3.31
C LEU A 159 23.45 -10.62 4.12
N PHE A 160 23.55 -10.83 5.45
CA PHE A 160 24.37 -10.02 6.35
C PHE A 160 25.74 -10.64 6.65
N LYS A 161 26.09 -11.80 6.05
CA LYS A 161 27.41 -12.41 6.26
C LYS A 161 28.58 -11.52 5.83
N ASN A 162 28.34 -10.49 5.02
CA ASN A 162 29.36 -9.58 4.50
C ASN A 162 29.13 -8.08 4.85
N LYS A 163 28.47 -7.75 5.96
CA LYS A 163 28.44 -6.36 6.43
C LYS A 163 29.02 -6.25 7.83
N ASP A 164 30.14 -5.55 7.93
CA ASP A 164 30.76 -5.16 9.19
C ASP A 164 29.77 -4.36 10.05
N PHE A 165 29.45 -4.91 11.21
CA PHE A 165 28.69 -4.21 12.24
C PHE A 165 29.58 -3.14 12.87
N SER A 166 29.28 -1.86 12.65
CA SER A 166 29.97 -0.78 13.37
C SER A 166 29.39 -0.63 14.78
N LYS A 167 30.18 -1.13 15.75
CA LYS A 167 30.28 -0.82 17.19
C LYS A 167 29.00 -0.38 17.92
N SER A 168 28.45 -1.31 18.68
CA SER A 168 27.51 -1.09 19.79
C SER A 168 28.11 -0.16 20.85
N TRP A 169 27.26 0.64 21.47
CA TRP A 169 27.59 1.53 22.59
C TRP A 169 28.31 0.78 23.72
N GLU A 170 29.52 1.22 24.05
CA GLU A 170 30.19 0.85 25.30
C GLU A 170 29.44 1.53 26.45
N THR A 171 28.86 0.72 27.34
CA THR A 171 28.27 1.20 28.60
C THR A 171 29.40 1.71 29.48
N MET A 172 29.46 3.03 29.68
CA MET A 172 30.31 3.63 30.71
C MET A 172 29.76 3.20 32.08
N GLU A 173 30.48 2.30 32.76
CA GLU A 173 30.26 2.01 34.17
C GLU A 173 30.49 3.29 34.98
N ASN A 174 29.43 3.83 35.57
CA ASN A 174 29.55 4.85 36.61
C ASN A 174 30.27 4.21 37.81
N LYS A 175 31.55 4.56 37.99
CA LYS A 175 32.21 4.43 39.28
C LYS A 175 31.95 5.69 40.07
N ASP A 176 31.01 5.59 40.99
CA ASP A 176 30.91 6.49 42.14
C ASP A 176 32.27 6.53 42.85
N ASN A 177 32.82 7.72 43.00
CA ASN A 177 33.79 8.02 44.04
C ASN A 177 33.54 9.45 44.52
N GLU A 178 32.89 9.54 45.68
CA GLU A 178 33.05 10.64 46.61
C GLU A 178 34.54 10.92 46.84
N ILE A 179 34.90 12.19 47.00
CA ILE A 179 35.83 12.75 48.01
C ILE A 179 35.96 14.26 47.70
N LEU A 180 35.20 15.09 48.43
CA LEU A 180 35.67 16.12 49.38
C LEU A 180 34.48 16.95 49.89
#